data_AF-A0A1M3KRX6-F1
#
_entry.id   AF-A0A1M3KRX6-F1
#
_cell.length_a   1.000
_cell.length_b   1.000
_cell.length_c   1.000
_cell.angle_alpha   90.00
_cell.angle_beta   90.00
_cell.angle_gamma   90.00
#
_symmetry.space_group_name_H-M   'P 1'
#
loop_
_entity.id
_entity.type
_entity.pdbx_description
1 polymer ?
#
loop_
_entity_poly.entity_id
_entity_poly.type
_entity_poly.pdbx_seq_one_letter_code
_entity_poly.pdbx_strand_id
1 'polypeptide(L)'
;MDIADDVGVGPGNEEGHWERWELVDLHNQLLAALNRANGEIAEYAPLHDLAFPPAWWARPEIKAIRSRIEGFLDSRMPADELFGFKDPRVTRLLPLWSQILERKQLAPRYVLCVRNPAEVAASLWKRDRIPHAAGAYRWMLCNCDFISNAPDDHLVVSYDDWFEAPERAAERLAAFVGVELPRNSAALADILRSINSDRRHNISSDPSQDDQIGRLYALLRSGEAYAHKREEAKAIADGFSGFARLVPFEDALDALQSKNRITAEQAEHISRLDATVAERDRAIAQLKQRLDAESADGLNLRHLLQQQTAAANESLERIEKQAARNVLLHVANARGFRPNGWLRSVRDYTRIRGSRLFQSNWYAERYPESPRGGRRRLWHFLNRGWLLGNNPNWLFDTAWYLSQYPDVLRSGVNPVIHYLTTGAAEGRDPGPKFDTAKYLAANPEARAGGLTPLGHHLAAVTRRKAV
;
A
#
# COMPACT_ATOMS: atom_id res chain seq x y z
N MET A 1 43.51 -16.51 4.52
CA MET A 1 43.60 -15.41 3.55
C MET A 1 42.25 -15.27 2.89
N ASP A 2 41.54 -14.20 3.21
CA ASP A 2 40.26 -13.90 2.59
C ASP A 2 40.54 -13.11 1.30
N ILE A 3 40.22 -13.68 0.12
CA ILE A 3 40.58 -13.09 -1.18
C ILE A 3 39.41 -12.91 -2.17
N ALA A 4 38.32 -13.68 -2.04
CA ALA A 4 37.21 -13.71 -2.99
C ALA A 4 35.91 -14.08 -2.28
N ASP A 5 34.77 -13.71 -2.87
CA ASP A 5 33.46 -14.20 -2.41
C ASP A 5 33.23 -15.63 -2.95
N ASP A 6 32.59 -16.50 -2.17
CA ASP A 6 32.22 -17.87 -2.62
C ASP A 6 31.03 -17.79 -3.59
N VAL A 7 31.31 -17.57 -4.88
CA VAL A 7 30.30 -17.44 -5.93
C VAL A 7 30.48 -18.55 -6.97
N GLY A 8 29.44 -19.38 -7.07
CA GLY A 8 29.42 -20.59 -7.89
C GLY A 8 29.66 -20.38 -9.40
N VAL A 9 29.87 -21.51 -10.06
CA VAL A 9 30.26 -21.69 -11.47
C VAL A 9 29.20 -21.19 -12.47
N GLY A 10 29.63 -20.58 -13.59
CA GLY A 10 28.73 -20.10 -14.66
C GLY A 10 29.27 -20.29 -16.09
N PRO A 11 28.45 -20.07 -17.16
CA PRO A 11 28.89 -20.22 -18.54
C PRO A 11 29.90 -19.12 -18.90
N GLY A 12 31.16 -19.49 -19.15
CA GLY A 12 32.29 -18.56 -19.30
C GLY A 12 33.19 -18.45 -18.06
N ASN A 13 32.82 -19.12 -16.97
CA ASN A 13 33.61 -19.24 -15.75
C ASN A 13 33.32 -20.57 -15.03
N GLU A 14 33.96 -21.63 -15.53
CA GLU A 14 33.75 -23.03 -15.11
C GLU A 14 34.25 -23.34 -13.68
N GLU A 15 34.92 -22.41 -12.99
CA GLU A 15 35.47 -22.62 -11.63
C GLU A 15 35.08 -21.54 -10.60
N GLY A 16 34.21 -20.58 -10.95
CA GLY A 16 33.76 -19.52 -10.04
C GLY A 16 34.60 -18.24 -10.11
N HIS A 17 33.99 -17.11 -9.75
CA HIS A 17 34.61 -15.79 -9.85
C HIS A 17 35.50 -15.52 -8.64
N TRP A 18 36.72 -15.04 -8.87
CA TRP A 18 37.67 -14.69 -7.80
C TRP A 18 37.56 -13.22 -7.36
N GLU A 19 36.56 -12.51 -7.89
CA GLU A 19 36.27 -11.12 -7.55
C GLU A 19 35.38 -11.01 -6.30
N ARG A 20 35.41 -9.84 -5.66
CA ARG A 20 34.46 -9.47 -4.60
C ARG A 20 33.32 -8.65 -5.18
N TRP A 21 32.12 -9.19 -5.25
CA TRP A 21 31.03 -8.61 -6.04
C TRP A 21 30.54 -7.28 -5.51
N GLU A 22 30.52 -7.10 -4.19
CA GLU A 22 30.19 -5.82 -3.58
C GLU A 22 31.20 -4.73 -3.98
N LEU A 23 32.49 -5.09 -4.04
CA LEU A 23 33.54 -4.17 -4.44
C LEU A 23 33.52 -3.89 -5.95
N VAL A 24 33.24 -4.92 -6.75
CA VAL A 24 33.00 -4.81 -8.20
C VAL A 24 31.84 -3.86 -8.50
N ASP A 25 30.75 -3.94 -7.75
CA ASP A 25 29.60 -3.05 -7.89
C ASP A 25 29.97 -1.60 -7.53
N LEU A 26 30.70 -1.39 -6.44
CA LEU A 26 31.23 -0.07 -6.09
C LEU A 26 32.16 0.51 -7.17
N HIS A 27 33.01 -0.32 -7.78
CA HIS A 27 33.84 0.08 -8.92
C HIS A 27 33.02 0.41 -10.17
N ASN A 28 31.97 -0.35 -10.46
CA ASN A 28 31.05 -0.06 -11.56
C ASN A 28 30.34 1.29 -11.36
N GLN A 29 29.86 1.56 -10.15
CA GLN A 29 29.23 2.85 -9.82
C GLN A 29 30.22 4.01 -9.95
N LEU A 30 31.48 3.81 -9.55
CA LEU A 30 32.54 4.78 -9.73
C LEU A 30 32.78 5.07 -11.21
N LEU A 31 32.94 4.03 -12.03
CA LEU A 31 33.14 4.18 -13.47
C LEU A 31 31.91 4.82 -14.15
N ALA A 32 30.69 4.49 -13.71
CA ALA A 32 29.47 5.13 -14.18
C ALA A 32 29.45 6.64 -13.86
N ALA A 33 29.82 7.04 -12.65
CA ALA A 33 29.94 8.45 -12.26
C ALA A 33 30.98 9.22 -13.10
N LEU A 34 31.97 8.52 -13.65
CA LEU A 34 32.96 9.08 -14.58
C LEU A 34 32.54 9.02 -16.05
N ASN A 35 31.33 8.54 -16.38
CA ASN A 35 30.89 8.23 -17.74
C ASN A 35 31.84 7.25 -18.45
N ARG A 36 32.23 6.19 -17.73
CA ARG A 36 33.09 5.09 -18.20
C ARG A 36 32.38 3.73 -18.15
N ALA A 37 31.07 3.76 -17.87
CA ALA A 37 30.17 2.62 -17.90
C ALA A 37 28.88 2.97 -18.65
N ASN A 38 28.23 1.98 -19.26
CA ASN A 38 26.95 2.12 -19.98
C ASN A 38 25.82 1.29 -19.34
N GLY A 39 25.83 1.15 -18.01
CA GLY A 39 24.89 0.31 -17.27
C GLY A 39 25.62 -0.81 -16.53
N GLU A 40 25.15 -2.05 -16.69
CA GLU A 40 25.49 -3.19 -15.82
C GLU A 40 26.95 -3.64 -15.86
N ILE A 41 27.73 -3.31 -16.91
CA ILE A 41 29.14 -3.69 -16.99
C ILE A 41 29.99 -2.60 -17.64
N ALA A 42 30.89 -2.00 -16.85
CA ALA A 42 31.75 -0.89 -17.30
C ALA A 42 32.76 -1.28 -18.40
N GLU A 43 33.11 -2.56 -18.52
CA GLU A 43 34.13 -3.06 -19.46
C GLU A 43 33.69 -2.98 -20.94
N TYR A 44 32.39 -2.79 -21.22
CA TYR A 44 31.85 -2.72 -22.59
C TYR A 44 31.48 -1.30 -23.05
N ALA A 45 31.73 -0.28 -22.23
CA ALA A 45 31.39 1.08 -22.60
C ALA A 45 32.37 1.61 -23.67
N PRO A 46 31.88 2.24 -24.76
CA PRO A 46 32.75 2.85 -25.79
C PRO A 46 33.76 3.85 -25.22
N LEU A 47 33.43 4.45 -24.07
CA LEU A 47 34.23 5.45 -23.40
C LEU A 47 35.15 4.86 -22.32
N HIS A 48 35.13 3.54 -22.08
CA HIS A 48 35.88 2.92 -21.00
C HIS A 48 37.36 3.30 -21.09
N ASP A 49 37.95 3.18 -22.27
CA ASP A 49 39.38 3.37 -22.50
C ASP A 49 39.81 4.85 -22.58
N LEU A 50 38.91 5.80 -22.33
CA LEU A 50 39.26 7.22 -22.25
C LEU A 50 39.92 7.55 -20.92
N ALA A 51 40.93 8.43 -20.98
CA ALA A 51 41.59 9.00 -19.81
C ALA A 51 40.57 9.61 -18.82
N PHE A 52 40.79 9.42 -17.52
CA PHE A 52 39.94 10.04 -16.52
C PHE A 52 40.21 11.55 -16.42
N PRO A 53 39.20 12.36 -16.05
CA PRO A 53 39.41 13.77 -15.81
C PRO A 53 40.50 14.01 -14.74
N PRO A 54 41.29 15.10 -14.83
CA PRO A 54 42.22 15.45 -13.77
C PRO A 54 41.53 15.53 -12.40
N ALA A 55 42.18 14.99 -11.38
CA ALA A 55 41.68 14.96 -10.00
C ALA A 55 40.25 14.40 -9.85
N TRP A 56 39.85 13.45 -10.71
CA TRP A 56 38.52 12.83 -10.68
C TRP A 56 38.15 12.26 -9.30
N TRP A 57 39.12 11.73 -8.56
CA TRP A 57 38.95 11.18 -7.21
C TRP A 57 38.48 12.20 -6.16
N ALA A 58 38.67 13.50 -6.42
CA ALA A 58 38.28 14.57 -5.51
C ALA A 58 36.83 15.05 -5.71
N ARG A 59 36.13 14.55 -6.72
CA ARG A 59 34.76 14.97 -7.06
C ARG A 59 33.75 14.54 -5.99
N PRO A 60 32.72 15.36 -5.67
CA PRO A 60 31.73 15.06 -4.63
C PRO A 60 31.07 13.68 -4.77
N GLU A 61 30.67 13.31 -5.99
CA GLU A 61 30.06 12.02 -6.31
C GLU A 61 30.99 10.83 -6.03
N ILE A 62 32.30 11.01 -6.24
CA ILE A 62 33.30 9.98 -5.96
C ILE A 62 33.59 9.87 -4.47
N LYS A 63 33.52 10.97 -3.71
CA LYS A 63 33.69 10.95 -2.25
C LYS A 63 32.66 10.05 -1.57
N ALA A 64 31.40 10.08 -2.04
CA ALA A 64 30.34 9.22 -1.49
C ALA A 64 30.63 7.73 -1.70
N ILE A 65 31.11 7.36 -2.90
CA ILE A 65 31.49 5.98 -3.22
C ILE A 65 32.72 5.56 -2.42
N ARG A 66 33.72 6.44 -2.27
CA ARG A 66 34.89 6.20 -1.41
C ARG A 66 34.50 5.83 0.02
N SER A 67 33.59 6.59 0.63
CA SER A 67 33.12 6.29 1.99
C SER A 67 32.46 4.91 2.10
N ARG A 68 31.80 4.44 1.04
CA ARG A 68 31.21 3.09 0.99
C ARG A 68 32.28 2.01 0.86
N ILE A 69 33.31 2.23 0.05
CA ILE A 69 34.47 1.32 -0.02
C ILE A 69 35.18 1.28 1.34
N GLU A 70 35.37 2.43 1.99
CA GLU A 70 35.93 2.51 3.35
C GLU A 70 35.09 1.68 4.34
N GLY A 71 33.75 1.81 4.30
CA GLY A 71 32.85 1.02 5.15
C GLY A 71 32.82 -0.48 4.83
N PHE A 72 32.99 -0.85 3.56
CA PHE A 72 33.17 -2.25 3.15
C PHE A 72 34.43 -2.86 3.77
N LEU A 73 35.54 -2.12 3.77
CA LEU A 73 36.77 -2.57 4.42
C LEU A 73 36.58 -2.72 5.93
N ASP A 74 35.88 -1.78 6.59
CA ASP A 74 35.62 -1.87 8.04
C ASP A 74 34.80 -3.09 8.43
N SER A 75 33.89 -3.54 7.57
CA SER A 75 32.99 -4.66 7.86
C SER A 75 33.58 -6.02 7.50
N ARG A 76 34.45 -6.08 6.49
CA ARG A 76 34.97 -7.33 5.94
C ARG A 76 36.41 -7.65 6.32
N MET A 77 37.23 -6.65 6.58
CA MET A 77 38.65 -6.88 6.80
C MET A 77 38.88 -7.41 8.23
N PRO A 78 39.39 -8.64 8.38
CA PRO A 78 39.74 -9.19 9.69
C PRO A 78 40.91 -8.41 10.31
N ALA A 79 40.95 -8.31 11.64
CA ALA A 79 41.98 -7.54 12.35
C ALA A 79 43.39 -8.16 12.22
N ASP A 80 43.48 -9.50 12.19
CA ASP A 80 44.75 -10.24 12.28
C ASP A 80 44.99 -11.23 11.12
N GLU A 81 44.30 -11.06 9.99
CA GLU A 81 44.51 -11.92 8.81
C GLU A 81 44.79 -11.13 7.53
N LEU A 82 45.49 -11.78 6.60
CA LEU A 82 45.69 -11.24 5.25
C LEU A 82 44.35 -11.13 4.51
N PHE A 83 44.03 -9.89 4.13
CA PHE A 83 42.89 -9.54 3.30
C PHE A 83 43.36 -9.11 1.91
N GLY A 84 42.73 -9.66 0.87
CA GLY A 84 42.99 -9.30 -0.51
C GLY A 84 41.73 -9.30 -1.35
N PHE A 85 41.86 -8.79 -2.57
CA PHE A 85 40.86 -8.90 -3.62
C PHE A 85 41.54 -8.74 -4.97
N LYS A 86 40.92 -9.29 -6.02
CA LYS A 86 41.33 -9.08 -7.40
C LYS A 86 40.22 -8.35 -8.14
N ASP A 87 40.57 -7.28 -8.83
CA ASP A 87 39.72 -6.60 -9.79
C ASP A 87 40.61 -5.86 -10.81
N PRO A 88 40.55 -6.20 -12.11
CA PRO A 88 41.39 -5.58 -13.14
C PRO A 88 41.27 -4.05 -13.18
N ARG A 89 40.10 -3.50 -12.86
CA ARG A 89 39.81 -2.07 -12.93
C ARG A 89 40.60 -1.26 -11.91
N VAL A 90 41.05 -1.89 -10.82
CA VAL A 90 41.81 -1.23 -9.74
C VAL A 90 43.06 -0.55 -10.26
N THR A 91 43.71 -1.13 -11.27
CA THR A 91 44.88 -0.55 -11.96
C THR A 91 44.65 0.92 -12.36
N ARG A 92 43.43 1.24 -12.81
CA ARG A 92 43.01 2.59 -13.21
C ARG A 92 42.48 3.42 -12.05
N LEU A 93 41.98 2.76 -11.01
CA LEU A 93 41.38 3.38 -9.83
C LEU A 93 42.39 3.62 -8.69
N LEU A 94 43.67 3.30 -8.89
CA LEU A 94 44.73 3.44 -7.89
C LEU A 94 44.76 4.81 -7.20
N PRO A 95 44.60 5.96 -7.89
CA PRO A 95 44.60 7.25 -7.20
C PRO A 95 43.55 7.38 -6.08
N LEU A 96 42.39 6.73 -6.23
CA LEU A 96 41.39 6.67 -5.18
C LEU A 96 41.76 5.66 -4.10
N TRP A 97 42.24 4.47 -4.50
CA TRP A 97 42.67 3.43 -3.56
C TRP A 97 43.82 3.87 -2.67
N SER A 98 44.82 4.60 -3.18
CA SER A 98 45.90 5.16 -2.38
C SER A 98 45.36 6.04 -1.25
N GLN A 99 44.38 6.90 -1.53
CA GLN A 99 43.74 7.71 -0.48
C GLN A 99 43.00 6.87 0.56
N ILE A 100 42.27 5.84 0.13
CA ILE A 100 41.54 4.95 1.04
C ILE A 100 42.53 4.25 1.97
N LEU A 101 43.59 3.68 1.40
CA LEU A 101 44.59 2.89 2.12
C LEU A 101 45.40 3.78 3.09
N GLU A 102 45.79 4.98 2.67
CA GLU A 102 46.43 5.98 3.54
C GLU A 102 45.54 6.38 4.72
N ARG A 103 44.26 6.68 4.47
CA ARG A 103 43.29 7.06 5.53
C ARG A 103 43.04 5.95 6.52
N LYS A 104 43.04 4.71 6.03
CA LYS A 104 42.86 3.50 6.84
C LYS A 104 44.16 3.04 7.49
N GLN A 105 45.29 3.71 7.20
CA GLN A 105 46.63 3.37 7.69
C GLN A 105 47.01 1.91 7.36
N LEU A 106 46.64 1.46 6.16
CA LEU A 106 46.92 0.12 5.68
C LEU A 106 48.20 0.11 4.85
N ALA A 107 48.95 -0.99 4.95
CA ALA A 107 50.16 -1.23 4.17
C ALA A 107 49.87 -2.27 3.07
N PRO A 108 49.37 -1.85 1.89
CA PRO A 108 49.02 -2.75 0.81
C PRO A 108 50.26 -3.40 0.16
N ARG A 109 50.09 -4.63 -0.34
CA ARG A 109 51.03 -5.29 -1.25
C ARG A 109 50.40 -5.36 -2.63
N TYR A 110 51.03 -4.72 -3.63
CA TYR A 110 50.50 -4.69 -4.98
C TYR A 110 51.13 -5.79 -5.85
N VAL A 111 50.28 -6.60 -6.49
CA VAL A 111 50.70 -7.64 -7.43
C VAL A 111 50.10 -7.32 -8.80
N LEU A 112 50.96 -7.02 -9.78
CA LEU A 112 50.57 -6.80 -11.16
C LEU A 112 50.76 -8.09 -11.96
N CYS A 113 49.66 -8.68 -12.39
CA CYS A 113 49.67 -9.82 -13.29
C CYS A 113 49.74 -9.34 -14.75
N VAL A 114 50.82 -9.66 -15.45
CA VAL A 114 51.05 -9.23 -16.83
C VAL A 114 51.03 -10.42 -17.77
N ARG A 115 50.21 -10.35 -18.81
CA ARG A 115 50.14 -11.34 -19.89
C ARG A 115 50.52 -10.71 -21.22
N ASN A 116 51.02 -11.51 -22.16
CA ASN A 116 51.30 -11.07 -23.53
C ASN A 116 50.10 -10.29 -24.11
N PRO A 117 50.31 -9.06 -24.63
CA PRO A 117 49.22 -8.20 -25.12
C PRO A 117 48.41 -8.83 -26.24
N ALA A 118 49.05 -9.54 -27.18
CA ALA A 118 48.37 -10.22 -28.27
C ALA A 118 47.47 -11.36 -27.77
N GLU A 119 47.90 -12.10 -26.75
CA GLU A 119 47.06 -13.14 -26.13
C GLU A 119 45.84 -12.54 -25.41
N VAL A 120 46.02 -11.40 -24.74
CA VAL A 120 44.93 -10.65 -24.09
C VAL A 120 43.94 -10.14 -25.14
N ALA A 121 44.43 -9.50 -26.20
CA ALA A 121 43.60 -9.01 -27.29
C ALA A 121 42.79 -10.15 -27.95
N ALA A 122 43.41 -11.29 -28.22
CA ALA A 122 42.72 -12.46 -28.75
C ALA A 122 41.69 -13.04 -27.77
N SER A 123 41.97 -13.03 -26.47
CA SER A 123 41.02 -13.46 -25.43
C SER A 123 39.79 -12.55 -25.38
N LEU A 124 40.00 -11.22 -25.42
CA LEU A 124 38.92 -10.24 -25.44
C LEU A 124 38.09 -10.32 -26.73
N TRP A 125 38.71 -10.57 -27.88
CA TRP A 125 37.96 -10.82 -29.12
C TRP A 125 37.09 -12.07 -29.02
N LYS A 126 37.60 -13.17 -28.49
CA LYS A 126 36.86 -14.43 -28.36
C LYS A 126 35.67 -14.31 -27.41
N ARG A 127 35.87 -13.66 -26.25
CA ARG A 127 34.86 -13.51 -25.19
C ARG A 127 33.85 -12.41 -25.51
N ASP A 128 34.34 -11.23 -25.90
CA ASP A 128 33.60 -9.97 -25.88
C ASP A 128 33.47 -9.32 -27.26
N ARG A 129 34.10 -9.88 -28.30
CA ARG A 129 34.17 -9.28 -29.65
C ARG A 129 34.82 -7.90 -29.68
N ILE A 130 35.68 -7.59 -28.71
CA ILE A 130 36.48 -6.36 -28.71
C ILE A 130 37.57 -6.48 -29.79
N PRO A 131 37.69 -5.52 -30.74
CA PRO A 131 38.72 -5.56 -31.76
C PRO A 131 40.13 -5.66 -31.17
N HIS A 132 41.03 -6.39 -31.84
CA HIS A 132 42.38 -6.65 -31.33
C HIS A 132 43.14 -5.37 -30.97
N ALA A 133 43.05 -4.32 -31.79
CA ALA A 133 43.70 -3.04 -31.51
C ALA A 133 43.16 -2.36 -30.24
N ALA A 134 41.83 -2.38 -30.04
CA ALA A 134 41.20 -1.85 -28.83
C ALA A 134 41.57 -2.68 -27.59
N GLY A 135 41.63 -4.02 -27.72
CA GLY A 135 42.07 -4.91 -26.65
C GLY A 135 43.53 -4.69 -26.24
N ALA A 136 44.42 -4.51 -27.22
CA ALA A 136 45.83 -4.21 -26.97
C ALA A 136 46.01 -2.81 -26.35
N TYR A 137 45.25 -1.82 -26.81
CA TYR A 137 45.24 -0.47 -26.22
C TYR A 137 44.75 -0.49 -24.77
N ARG A 138 43.65 -1.20 -24.47
CA ARG A 138 43.16 -1.38 -23.11
C ARG A 138 44.20 -2.01 -22.20
N TRP A 139 44.88 -3.05 -22.70
CA TRP A 139 45.97 -3.68 -21.98
C TRP A 139 47.08 -2.66 -21.66
N MET A 140 47.52 -1.87 -22.64
CA MET A 140 48.54 -0.85 -22.44
C MET A 140 48.10 0.19 -21.41
N LEU A 141 46.88 0.71 -21.55
CA LEU A 141 46.31 1.72 -20.65
C LEU A 141 46.29 1.25 -19.20
N CYS A 142 45.77 0.05 -18.92
CA CYS A 142 45.73 -0.50 -17.57
C CYS A 142 47.13 -0.66 -16.95
N ASN A 143 48.11 -1.10 -17.74
CA ASN A 143 49.47 -1.28 -17.26
C ASN A 143 50.18 0.07 -17.03
N CYS A 144 49.99 1.06 -17.91
CA CYS A 144 50.51 2.41 -17.71
C CYS A 144 49.88 3.08 -16.49
N ASP A 145 48.56 3.00 -16.35
CA ASP A 145 47.83 3.55 -15.19
C ASP A 145 48.34 2.91 -13.88
N PHE A 146 48.55 1.59 -13.86
CA PHE A 146 49.12 0.91 -12.71
C PHE A 146 50.52 1.43 -12.40
N ILE A 147 51.45 1.35 -13.36
CA ILE A 147 52.84 1.70 -13.14
C ILE A 147 53.00 3.17 -12.72
N SER A 148 52.23 4.08 -13.32
CA SER A 148 52.28 5.50 -12.98
C SER A 148 51.80 5.84 -11.57
N ASN A 149 50.94 5.00 -10.97
CA ASN A 149 50.29 5.31 -9.69
C ASN A 149 50.66 4.35 -8.55
N ALA A 150 51.17 3.16 -8.84
CA ALA A 150 51.59 2.18 -7.84
C ALA A 150 52.91 2.58 -7.17
N PRO A 151 53.10 2.26 -5.88
CA PRO A 151 54.39 2.46 -5.21
C PRO A 151 55.48 1.53 -5.77
N ASP A 152 56.74 1.87 -5.52
CA ASP A 152 57.92 1.11 -5.97
C ASP A 152 58.00 -0.29 -5.34
N ASP A 153 57.29 -0.54 -4.24
CA ASP A 153 57.26 -1.86 -3.59
C ASP A 153 56.06 -2.69 -4.10
N HIS A 154 56.07 -3.00 -5.39
CA HIS A 154 55.11 -3.92 -6.02
C HIS A 154 55.81 -5.12 -6.64
N LEU A 155 55.05 -6.19 -6.89
CA LEU A 155 55.54 -7.38 -7.60
C LEU A 155 54.88 -7.49 -8.98
N VAL A 156 55.69 -7.63 -10.02
CA VAL A 156 55.22 -8.03 -11.35
C VAL A 156 55.33 -9.54 -11.49
N VAL A 157 54.22 -10.18 -11.84
CA VAL A 157 54.13 -11.61 -12.12
C VAL A 157 53.71 -11.77 -13.57
N SER A 158 54.56 -12.40 -14.39
CA SER A 158 54.19 -12.72 -15.76
C SER A 158 53.32 -13.97 -15.80
N TYR A 159 52.32 -13.97 -16.67
CA TYR A 159 51.55 -15.15 -17.00
C TYR A 159 52.44 -16.27 -17.56
N ASP A 160 53.49 -15.93 -18.32
CA ASP A 160 54.44 -16.90 -18.88
C ASP A 160 55.24 -17.60 -17.75
N ASP A 161 55.65 -16.86 -16.70
CA ASP A 161 56.44 -17.39 -15.59
C ASP A 161 55.73 -18.55 -14.87
N TRP A 162 54.39 -18.53 -14.82
CA TRP A 162 53.60 -19.59 -14.20
C TRP A 162 53.67 -20.92 -14.96
N PHE A 163 53.98 -20.91 -16.26
CA PHE A 163 54.11 -22.13 -17.06
C PHE A 163 55.57 -22.53 -17.27
N GLU A 164 56.48 -21.55 -17.33
CA GLU A 164 57.91 -21.80 -17.53
C GLU A 164 58.63 -22.21 -16.24
N ALA A 165 58.28 -21.59 -15.10
CA ALA A 165 58.93 -21.82 -13.82
C ALA A 165 57.92 -21.66 -12.64
N PRO A 166 56.88 -22.51 -12.56
CA PRO A 166 55.78 -22.38 -11.59
C PRO A 166 56.23 -22.32 -10.12
N GLU A 167 57.19 -23.16 -9.74
CA GLU A 167 57.73 -23.23 -8.37
C GLU A 167 58.37 -21.89 -7.97
N ARG A 168 59.25 -21.37 -8.84
CA ARG A 168 59.94 -20.09 -8.62
C ARG A 168 58.96 -18.92 -8.61
N ALA A 169 57.94 -18.93 -9.46
CA ALA A 169 56.89 -17.91 -9.49
C ALA A 169 56.09 -17.92 -8.18
N ALA A 170 55.68 -19.11 -7.70
CA ALA A 170 54.99 -19.28 -6.44
C ALA A 170 55.82 -18.80 -5.25
N GLU A 171 57.10 -19.20 -5.16
CA GLU A 171 58.01 -18.81 -4.09
C GLU A 171 58.20 -17.28 -4.02
N ARG A 172 58.40 -16.64 -5.18
CA ARG A 172 58.52 -15.18 -5.27
C ARG A 172 57.25 -14.48 -4.79
N LEU A 173 56.08 -14.94 -5.22
CA LEU A 173 54.80 -14.37 -4.80
C LEU A 173 54.60 -14.54 -3.30
N ALA A 174 54.78 -15.76 -2.79
CA ALA A 174 54.61 -16.10 -1.38
C ALA A 174 55.53 -15.27 -0.47
N ALA A 175 56.81 -15.12 -0.85
CA ALA A 175 57.76 -14.27 -0.15
C ALA A 175 57.33 -12.79 -0.13
N PHE A 176 56.80 -12.29 -1.25
CA PHE A 176 56.34 -10.89 -1.35
C PHE A 176 55.07 -10.61 -0.52
N VAL A 177 54.10 -11.54 -0.52
CA VAL A 177 52.86 -11.38 0.26
C VAL A 177 53.01 -11.78 1.73
N GLY A 178 54.11 -12.44 2.11
CA GLY A 178 54.36 -12.90 3.47
C GLY A 178 53.61 -14.18 3.84
N VAL A 179 53.41 -15.09 2.87
CA VAL A 179 52.79 -16.40 3.07
C VAL A 179 53.87 -17.48 2.98
N GLU A 180 53.85 -18.45 3.89
CA GLU A 180 54.73 -19.62 3.80
C GLU A 180 54.14 -20.67 2.85
N LEU A 181 54.92 -21.12 1.87
CA LEU A 181 54.54 -22.26 1.04
C LEU A 181 54.75 -23.57 1.82
N PRO A 182 53.94 -24.61 1.53
CA PRO A 182 54.16 -25.94 2.08
C PRO A 182 55.56 -26.45 1.75
N ARG A 183 56.32 -26.85 2.79
CA ARG A 183 57.67 -27.42 2.61
C ARG A 183 57.66 -28.81 1.96
N ASN A 184 56.51 -29.49 1.94
CA ASN A 184 56.35 -30.79 1.32
C ASN A 184 56.09 -30.62 -0.19
N SER A 185 56.96 -31.21 -1.02
CA SER A 185 56.87 -31.21 -2.49
C SER A 185 55.52 -31.73 -3.00
N ALA A 186 54.86 -32.65 -2.30
CA ALA A 186 53.55 -33.15 -2.73
C ALA A 186 52.45 -32.07 -2.63
N ALA A 187 52.41 -31.32 -1.52
CA ALA A 187 51.43 -30.27 -1.30
C ALA A 187 51.69 -29.04 -2.19
N LEU A 188 52.97 -28.71 -2.43
CA LEU A 188 53.33 -27.70 -3.42
C LEU A 188 52.93 -28.16 -4.84
N ALA A 189 53.15 -29.43 -5.18
CA ALA A 189 52.72 -29.97 -6.47
C ALA A 189 51.18 -30.02 -6.63
N ASP A 190 50.41 -30.20 -5.56
CA ASP A 190 48.95 -30.06 -5.58
C ASP A 190 48.52 -28.62 -5.90
N ILE A 191 49.16 -27.62 -5.27
CA ILE A 191 48.92 -26.19 -5.56
C ILE A 191 49.30 -25.86 -7.01
N LEU A 192 50.47 -26.29 -7.47
CA LEU A 192 50.92 -26.01 -8.82
C LEU A 192 50.09 -26.74 -9.88
N ARG A 193 49.46 -27.88 -9.54
CA ARG A 193 48.50 -28.57 -10.42
C ARG A 193 47.24 -27.77 -10.70
N SER A 194 46.89 -26.78 -9.88
CA SER A 194 45.78 -25.85 -10.20
C SER A 194 46.14 -24.88 -11.33
N ILE A 195 47.42 -24.75 -11.67
CA ILE A 195 47.90 -23.98 -12.83
C ILE A 195 47.76 -24.87 -14.06
N ASN A 196 46.54 -24.98 -14.58
CA ASN A 196 46.23 -25.86 -15.70
C ASN A 196 46.77 -25.30 -17.02
N SER A 197 47.78 -25.96 -17.61
CA SER A 197 48.38 -25.62 -18.91
C SER A 197 47.37 -25.65 -20.07
N ASP A 198 46.34 -26.49 -20.00
CA ASP A 198 45.33 -26.65 -21.05
C ASP A 198 44.42 -25.41 -21.17
N ARG A 199 44.47 -24.51 -20.19
CA ARG A 199 43.77 -23.22 -20.19
C ARG A 199 44.54 -22.11 -20.88
N ARG A 200 45.77 -22.35 -21.34
CA ARG A 200 46.48 -21.43 -22.23
C ARG A 200 45.91 -21.53 -23.64
N HIS A 201 44.72 -20.96 -23.84
CA HIS A 201 43.96 -21.07 -25.09
C HIS A 201 44.56 -20.29 -26.27
N ASN A 202 45.45 -19.34 -26.02
CA ASN A 202 46.11 -18.53 -27.04
C ASN A 202 47.62 -18.54 -26.77
N ILE A 203 48.43 -18.98 -27.73
CA ILE A 203 49.89 -18.84 -27.72
C ILE A 203 50.22 -17.93 -28.90
N SER A 204 50.52 -16.66 -28.63
CA SER A 204 50.99 -15.71 -29.65
C SER A 204 52.46 -15.42 -29.40
N SER A 205 53.31 -15.67 -30.39
CA SER A 205 54.76 -15.39 -30.31
C SER A 205 55.10 -13.91 -30.54
N ASP A 206 54.18 -13.13 -31.11
CA ASP A 206 54.37 -11.70 -31.35
C ASP A 206 53.62 -10.88 -30.28
N PRO A 207 54.33 -10.09 -29.43
CA PRO A 207 53.73 -9.34 -28.34
C PRO A 207 52.67 -8.32 -28.79
N SER A 208 52.77 -7.80 -30.01
CA SER A 208 51.86 -6.79 -30.57
C SER A 208 52.37 -6.36 -31.95
N GLN A 209 51.49 -6.09 -32.93
CA GLN A 209 51.90 -5.40 -34.18
C GLN A 209 52.35 -3.94 -33.94
N ASP A 210 52.00 -3.38 -32.78
CA ASP A 210 52.42 -2.07 -32.31
C ASP A 210 53.70 -2.15 -31.45
N ASP A 211 54.74 -1.47 -31.91
CA ASP A 211 56.08 -1.43 -31.31
C ASP A 211 56.10 -0.82 -29.89
N GLN A 212 55.21 0.13 -29.56
CA GLN A 212 55.17 0.73 -28.23
C GLN A 212 54.58 -0.22 -27.18
N ILE A 213 53.53 -0.97 -27.56
CA ILE A 213 52.89 -1.96 -26.69
C ILE A 213 53.86 -3.12 -26.40
N GLY A 214 54.59 -3.58 -27.43
CA GLY A 214 55.64 -4.60 -27.27
C GLY A 214 56.77 -4.13 -26.34
N ARG A 215 57.23 -2.89 -26.48
CA ARG A 215 58.22 -2.27 -25.58
C ARG A 215 57.74 -2.21 -24.14
N LEU A 216 56.49 -1.80 -23.90
CA LEU A 216 55.91 -1.79 -22.54
C LEU A 216 55.89 -3.21 -21.94
N TYR A 217 55.52 -4.23 -22.72
CA TYR A 217 55.51 -5.61 -22.25
C TYR A 217 56.91 -6.09 -21.81
N ALA A 218 57.94 -5.82 -22.62
CA ALA A 218 59.32 -6.14 -22.30
C ALA A 218 59.79 -5.39 -21.04
N LEU A 219 59.49 -4.10 -20.94
CA LEU A 219 59.83 -3.23 -19.82
C LEU A 219 59.21 -3.73 -18.50
N LEU A 220 57.91 -4.10 -18.50
CA LEU A 220 57.25 -4.61 -17.30
C LEU A 220 57.94 -5.87 -16.76
N ARG A 221 58.40 -6.75 -17.66
CA ARG A 221 59.08 -8.02 -17.33
C ARG A 221 60.56 -7.85 -17.02
N SER A 222 61.17 -6.70 -17.33
CA SER A 222 62.61 -6.49 -17.10
C SER A 222 62.95 -6.41 -15.61
N GLY A 223 64.22 -6.59 -15.27
CA GLY A 223 64.74 -6.37 -13.91
C GLY A 223 65.07 -4.91 -13.60
N GLU A 224 64.65 -3.97 -14.46
CA GLU A 224 64.97 -2.55 -14.30
C GLU A 224 64.26 -1.92 -13.10
N ALA A 225 64.83 -0.82 -12.62
CA ALA A 225 64.27 -0.07 -11.49
C ALA A 225 62.86 0.46 -11.81
N TYR A 226 61.95 0.40 -10.84
CA TYR A 226 60.57 0.87 -11.03
C TYR A 226 60.47 2.35 -11.39
N ALA A 227 61.40 3.18 -10.92
CA ALA A 227 61.49 4.58 -11.33
C ALA A 227 61.68 4.74 -12.85
N HIS A 228 62.55 3.92 -13.45
CA HIS A 228 62.76 3.93 -14.91
C HIS A 228 61.54 3.38 -15.65
N LYS A 229 60.96 2.28 -15.16
CA LYS A 229 59.71 1.74 -15.74
C LYS A 229 58.58 2.77 -15.74
N ARG A 230 58.48 3.60 -14.71
CA ARG A 230 57.51 4.70 -14.63
C ARG A 230 57.73 5.78 -15.67
N GLU A 231 58.97 6.21 -15.83
CA GLU A 231 59.32 7.25 -16.80
C GLU A 231 58.99 6.81 -18.23
N GLU A 232 59.38 5.59 -18.59
CA GLU A 232 59.11 5.00 -19.91
C GLU A 232 57.61 4.72 -20.12
N ALA A 233 56.91 4.15 -19.14
CA ALA A 233 55.47 3.93 -19.24
C ALA A 233 54.69 5.25 -19.43
N LYS A 234 55.13 6.32 -18.76
CA LYS A 234 54.57 7.66 -18.94
C LYS A 234 54.85 8.20 -20.34
N ALA A 235 56.07 8.06 -20.86
CA ALA A 235 56.40 8.47 -22.22
C ALA A 235 55.56 7.73 -23.27
N ILE A 236 55.33 6.43 -23.07
CA ILE A 236 54.46 5.60 -23.93
C ILE A 236 53.00 6.09 -23.84
N ALA A 237 52.47 6.31 -22.63
CA ALA A 237 51.11 6.79 -22.42
C ALA A 237 50.88 8.21 -23.01
N ASP A 238 51.84 9.11 -22.85
CA ASP A 238 51.80 10.47 -23.40
C ASP A 238 51.84 10.44 -24.94
N GLY A 239 52.65 9.54 -25.52
CA GLY A 239 52.68 9.29 -26.97
C GLY A 239 51.33 8.81 -27.52
N PHE A 240 50.66 7.92 -26.79
CA PHE A 240 49.33 7.40 -27.13
C PHE A 240 48.18 8.36 -26.83
N SER A 241 48.37 9.34 -25.94
CA SER A 241 47.40 10.41 -25.70
C SER A 241 47.15 11.24 -26.97
N GLY A 242 48.09 11.25 -27.92
CA GLY A 242 47.88 11.74 -29.28
C GLY A 242 46.91 10.86 -30.09
N PHE A 243 46.95 9.54 -29.93
CA PHE A 243 46.04 8.57 -30.55
C PHE A 243 44.64 8.58 -29.92
N ALA A 244 44.51 8.88 -28.63
CA ALA A 244 43.22 9.11 -27.98
C ALA A 244 42.47 10.33 -28.56
N ARG A 245 43.17 11.26 -29.22
CA ARG A 245 42.54 12.31 -30.05
C ARG A 245 42.09 11.81 -31.43
N LEU A 246 42.59 10.64 -31.86
CA LEU A 246 42.35 9.99 -33.15
C LEU A 246 41.36 8.82 -33.07
N VAL A 247 41.04 8.29 -31.86
CA VAL A 247 39.80 7.53 -31.66
C VAL A 247 38.69 8.43 -32.18
N PRO A 248 37.87 7.99 -33.16
CA PRO A 248 36.93 8.86 -33.83
C PRO A 248 36.05 9.49 -32.78
N PHE A 249 36.32 10.76 -32.52
CA PHE A 249 35.53 11.60 -31.65
C PHE A 249 34.07 11.54 -32.12
N GLU A 250 33.85 11.26 -33.41
CA GLU A 250 32.58 10.95 -34.06
C GLU A 250 31.82 9.81 -33.39
N ASP A 251 32.40 8.62 -33.15
CA ASP A 251 31.64 7.50 -32.54
C ASP A 251 31.27 7.78 -31.07
N ALA A 252 32.18 8.40 -30.32
CA ALA A 252 31.95 8.80 -28.94
C ALA A 252 30.95 9.96 -28.84
N LEU A 253 31.01 10.91 -29.77
CA LEU A 253 30.10 12.04 -29.89
C LEU A 253 28.72 11.56 -30.35
N ASP A 254 28.63 10.62 -31.30
CA ASP A 254 27.39 10.01 -31.77
C ASP A 254 26.73 9.18 -30.67
N ALA A 255 27.51 8.46 -29.85
CA ALA A 255 26.99 7.78 -28.66
C ALA A 255 26.46 8.77 -27.61
N LEU A 256 27.16 9.90 -27.39
CA LEU A 256 26.70 10.94 -26.48
C LEU A 256 25.49 11.72 -27.02
N GLN A 257 25.47 12.02 -28.31
CA GLN A 257 24.38 12.71 -29.00
C GLN A 257 23.13 11.84 -29.09
N SER A 258 23.27 10.55 -29.40
CA SER A 258 22.15 9.60 -29.40
C SER A 258 21.57 9.43 -27.99
N LYS A 259 22.40 9.33 -26.95
CA LYS A 259 21.93 9.31 -25.56
C LYS A 259 21.20 10.59 -25.18
N ASN A 260 21.73 11.76 -25.55
CA ASN A 260 21.07 13.04 -25.33
C ASN A 260 19.74 13.12 -26.09
N ARG A 261 19.66 12.58 -27.31
CA ARG A 261 18.44 12.53 -28.12
C ARG A 261 17.37 11.66 -27.47
N ILE A 262 17.73 10.45 -27.04
CA ILE A 262 16.81 9.54 -26.32
C ILE A 262 16.31 10.20 -25.03
N THR A 263 17.21 10.85 -24.29
CA THR A 263 16.84 11.56 -23.04
C THR A 263 15.88 12.72 -23.31
N ALA A 264 16.10 13.47 -24.39
CA ALA A 264 15.22 14.56 -24.80
C ALA A 264 13.85 14.05 -25.28
N GLU A 265 13.82 12.98 -26.09
CA GLU A 265 12.59 12.32 -26.55
C GLU A 265 11.78 11.77 -25.37
N GLN A 266 12.45 11.18 -24.37
CA GLN A 266 11.81 10.71 -23.14
C GLN A 266 11.26 11.86 -22.30
N ALA A 267 12.01 12.96 -22.15
CA ALA A 267 11.54 14.15 -21.44
C ALA A 267 10.31 14.78 -22.12
N GLU A 268 10.29 14.81 -23.46
CA GLU A 268 9.12 15.27 -24.22
C GLU A 268 7.93 14.33 -24.05
N HIS A 269 8.15 13.01 -24.07
CA HIS A 269 7.11 12.02 -23.83
C HIS A 269 6.49 12.14 -22.42
N ILE A 270 7.33 12.31 -21.39
CA ILE A 270 6.88 12.56 -20.01
C ILE A 270 6.02 13.83 -19.95
N SER A 271 6.47 14.92 -20.57
CA SER A 271 5.70 16.18 -20.62
C SER A 271 4.32 16.00 -21.29
N ARG A 272 4.24 15.22 -22.38
CA ARG A 272 2.95 14.89 -23.04
C ARG A 272 2.05 14.02 -22.14
N LEU A 273 2.62 13.05 -21.43
CA LEU A 273 1.87 12.23 -20.47
C LEU A 273 1.34 13.09 -19.31
N ASP A 274 2.15 13.98 -18.75
CA ASP A 274 1.73 14.90 -17.68
C ASP A 274 0.58 15.81 -18.12
N ALA A 275 0.63 16.33 -19.35
CA ALA A 275 -0.47 17.11 -19.92
C ALA A 275 -1.76 16.27 -20.04
N THR A 276 -1.63 15.00 -20.44
CA THR A 276 -2.76 14.07 -20.55
C THR A 276 -3.36 13.74 -19.18
N VAL A 277 -2.51 13.52 -18.16
CA VAL A 277 -2.95 13.29 -16.78
C VAL A 277 -3.69 14.52 -16.25
N ALA A 278 -3.16 15.71 -16.46
CA ALA A 278 -3.82 16.96 -16.05
C ALA A 278 -5.18 17.16 -16.72
N GLU A 279 -5.34 16.78 -17.99
CA GLU A 279 -6.62 16.82 -18.69
C GLU A 279 -7.63 15.81 -18.11
N ARG A 280 -7.17 14.58 -17.81
CA ARG A 280 -8.00 13.55 -17.15
C ARG A 280 -8.44 13.98 -15.76
N ASP A 281 -7.56 14.60 -14.98
CA ASP A 281 -7.89 15.10 -13.64
C ASP A 281 -8.95 16.20 -13.69
N ARG A 282 -8.87 17.11 -14.67
CA ARG A 282 -9.91 18.11 -14.92
C ARG A 282 -11.25 17.46 -15.28
N ALA A 283 -11.24 16.45 -16.16
CA ALA A 283 -12.45 15.72 -16.54
C ALA A 283 -13.06 14.98 -15.34
N ILE A 284 -12.24 14.33 -14.51
CA ILE A 284 -12.69 13.66 -13.28
C ILE A 284 -13.30 14.68 -12.31
N ALA A 285 -12.70 15.85 -12.14
CA ALA A 285 -13.25 16.90 -11.28
C ALA A 285 -14.63 17.39 -11.78
N GLN A 286 -14.78 17.60 -13.09
CA GLN A 286 -16.06 17.97 -13.70
C GLN A 286 -17.13 16.88 -13.53
N LEU A 287 -16.77 15.61 -13.72
CA LEU A 287 -17.68 14.49 -13.52
C LEU A 287 -18.11 14.35 -12.07
N LYS A 288 -17.19 14.55 -11.11
CA LYS A 288 -17.52 14.57 -9.67
C LYS A 288 -18.52 15.67 -9.34
N GLN A 289 -18.28 16.89 -9.84
CA GLN A 289 -19.20 18.01 -9.62
C GLN A 289 -20.60 17.74 -10.19
N ARG A 290 -20.69 17.10 -11.37
CA ARG A 290 -21.98 16.67 -11.94
C ARG A 290 -22.68 15.61 -11.10
N LEU A 291 -21.93 14.60 -10.65
CA LEU A 291 -22.47 13.54 -9.80
C LEU A 291 -23.00 14.08 -8.47
N ASP A 292 -22.30 15.04 -7.87
CA ASP A 292 -22.74 15.69 -6.63
C ASP A 292 -24.03 16.50 -6.84
N ALA A 293 -24.15 17.20 -7.98
CA ALA A 293 -25.37 17.93 -8.35
C ALA A 293 -26.56 16.99 -8.57
N GLU A 294 -26.39 15.91 -9.34
CA GLU A 294 -27.45 14.91 -9.55
C GLU A 294 -27.85 14.21 -8.25
N SER A 295 -26.90 13.95 -7.36
CA SER A 295 -27.17 13.37 -6.04
C SER A 295 -27.99 14.32 -5.16
N ALA A 296 -27.71 15.62 -5.20
CA ALA A 296 -28.49 16.64 -4.49
C ALA A 296 -29.92 16.74 -5.05
N ASP A 297 -30.09 16.72 -6.37
CA ASP A 297 -31.40 16.71 -7.02
C ASP A 297 -32.20 15.44 -6.65
N GLY A 298 -31.54 14.29 -6.61
CA GLY A 298 -32.15 13.03 -6.16
C GLY A 298 -32.62 13.06 -4.71
N LEU A 299 -31.88 13.73 -3.81
CA LEU A 299 -32.29 13.94 -2.41
C LEU A 299 -33.51 14.87 -2.32
N ASN A 300 -33.51 15.97 -3.08
CA ASN A 300 -34.63 16.90 -3.14
C ASN A 300 -35.92 16.22 -3.64
N LEU A 301 -35.81 15.42 -4.70
CA LEU A 301 -36.96 14.68 -5.25
C LEU A 301 -37.53 13.66 -4.25
N ARG A 302 -36.66 12.95 -3.51
CA ARG A 302 -37.10 12.03 -2.44
C ARG A 302 -37.85 12.76 -1.34
N HIS A 303 -37.37 13.92 -0.91
CA HIS A 303 -38.04 14.72 0.12
C HIS A 303 -39.42 15.21 -0.36
N LEU A 304 -39.53 15.65 -1.62
CA LEU A 304 -40.81 16.04 -2.21
C LEU A 304 -41.80 14.86 -2.27
N LEU A 305 -41.34 13.68 -2.69
CA LEU A 305 -42.17 12.47 -2.71
C LEU A 305 -42.63 12.06 -1.31
N GLN A 306 -41.78 12.19 -0.28
CA GLN A 306 -42.18 11.96 1.11
C GLN A 306 -43.25 12.93 1.58
N GLN A 307 -43.15 14.22 1.24
CA GLN A 307 -44.17 15.21 1.58
C GLN A 307 -45.51 14.93 0.89
N GLN A 308 -45.48 14.58 -0.40
CA GLN A 308 -46.69 14.26 -1.15
C GLN A 308 -47.37 12.98 -0.63
N THR A 309 -46.60 11.94 -0.33
CA THR A 309 -47.12 10.69 0.23
C THR A 309 -47.72 10.91 1.63
N ALA A 310 -47.10 11.72 2.48
CA ALA A 310 -47.67 12.09 3.79
C ALA A 310 -49.02 12.83 3.64
N ALA A 311 -49.10 13.82 2.74
CA ALA A 311 -50.33 14.57 2.48
C ALA A 311 -51.45 13.69 1.89
N ALA A 312 -51.10 12.75 1.01
CA ALA A 312 -52.04 11.78 0.47
C ALA A 312 -52.60 10.85 1.56
N ASN A 313 -51.74 10.35 2.45
CA ASN A 313 -52.15 9.49 3.56
C ASN A 313 -53.09 10.22 4.54
N GLU A 314 -52.81 11.48 4.88
CA GLU A 314 -53.71 12.29 5.71
C GLU A 314 -55.09 12.48 5.06
N SER A 315 -55.10 12.68 3.74
CA SER A 315 -56.36 12.84 2.98
C SER A 315 -57.17 11.55 2.96
N LEU A 316 -56.49 10.41 2.79
CA LEU A 316 -57.11 9.08 2.85
C LEU A 316 -57.75 8.83 4.22
N GLU A 317 -57.03 9.11 5.31
CA GLU A 317 -57.53 8.94 6.68
C GLU A 317 -58.80 9.78 6.95
N ARG A 318 -58.87 11.01 6.39
CA ARG A 318 -60.07 11.86 6.48
C ARG A 318 -61.26 11.23 5.75
N ILE A 319 -61.03 10.69 4.55
CA ILE A 319 -62.08 10.04 3.74
C ILE A 319 -62.59 8.80 4.46
N GLU A 320 -61.70 7.96 5.00
CA GLU A 320 -62.07 6.75 5.75
C GLU A 320 -62.91 7.09 6.99
N LYS A 321 -62.50 8.10 7.77
CA LYS A 321 -63.28 8.58 8.93
C LYS A 321 -64.67 9.07 8.53
N GLN A 322 -64.78 9.78 7.41
CA GLN A 322 -66.06 10.28 6.89
C GLN A 322 -66.96 9.15 6.38
N ALA A 323 -66.38 8.17 5.68
CA ALA A 323 -67.09 6.98 5.20
C ALA A 323 -67.63 6.15 6.37
N ALA A 324 -66.81 5.90 7.40
CA ALA A 324 -67.22 5.19 8.62
C ALA A 324 -68.39 5.89 9.33
N ARG A 325 -68.34 7.23 9.42
CA ARG A 325 -69.44 8.04 9.96
C ARG A 325 -70.74 7.87 9.17
N ASN A 326 -70.67 7.90 7.84
CA ASN A 326 -71.84 7.77 6.97
C ASN A 326 -72.48 6.37 7.07
N VAL A 327 -71.67 5.31 7.12
CA VAL A 327 -72.15 3.93 7.31
C VAL A 327 -72.87 3.79 8.66
N LEU A 328 -72.29 4.32 9.74
CA LEU A 328 -72.90 4.28 11.07
C LEU A 328 -74.25 5.00 11.13
N LEU A 329 -74.35 6.18 10.51
CA LEU A 329 -75.60 6.93 10.40
C LEU A 329 -76.67 6.16 9.61
N HIS A 330 -76.26 5.45 8.56
CA HIS A 330 -77.17 4.66 7.74
C HIS A 330 -77.69 3.42 8.49
N VAL A 331 -76.82 2.71 9.22
CA VAL A 331 -77.20 1.57 10.07
C VAL A 331 -78.15 1.99 11.20
N ALA A 332 -77.93 3.16 11.80
CA ALA A 332 -78.80 3.70 12.86
C ALA A 332 -80.21 4.05 12.36
N ASN A 333 -80.35 4.48 11.10
CA ASN A 333 -81.64 4.78 10.49
C ASN A 333 -82.36 3.55 9.92
N ALA A 334 -81.63 2.54 9.44
CA ALA A 334 -82.20 1.36 8.78
C ALA A 334 -82.86 0.34 9.73
N ARG A 335 -82.50 0.33 11.02
CA ARG A 335 -83.15 -0.52 12.04
C ARG A 335 -83.93 0.37 12.99
N GLY A 336 -85.26 0.43 12.84
CA GLY A 336 -86.17 1.18 13.71
C GLY A 336 -86.03 0.86 15.20
N PHE A 337 -85.03 1.46 15.83
CA PHE A 337 -84.67 1.28 17.23
C PHE A 337 -85.70 1.98 18.11
N ARG A 338 -86.64 1.20 18.66
CA ARG A 338 -87.54 1.64 19.74
C ARG A 338 -86.99 1.13 21.07
N PRO A 339 -86.41 1.98 21.93
CA PRO A 339 -86.03 1.55 23.28
C PRO A 339 -87.31 1.35 24.11
N ASN A 340 -87.87 0.14 24.05
CA ASN A 340 -88.97 -0.30 24.91
C ASN A 340 -88.49 -0.47 26.37
N GLY A 341 -89.22 0.13 27.31
CA GLY A 341 -89.25 -0.25 28.73
C GLY A 341 -88.59 0.73 29.70
N TRP A 342 -89.35 1.68 30.24
CA TRP A 342 -88.96 2.66 31.28
C TRP A 342 -88.26 2.03 32.52
N LEU A 343 -88.48 0.74 32.78
CA LEU A 343 -87.87 -0.02 33.89
C LEU A 343 -86.40 -0.47 33.62
N ARG A 344 -85.99 -0.71 32.35
CA ARG A 344 -84.59 -1.09 32.03
C ARG A 344 -83.65 0.11 32.11
N SER A 345 -84.12 1.28 31.73
CA SER A 345 -83.29 2.49 31.58
C SER A 345 -82.84 3.10 32.92
N VAL A 346 -83.65 2.98 33.98
CA VAL A 346 -83.24 3.40 35.34
C VAL A 346 -82.19 2.47 35.92
N ARG A 347 -82.31 1.16 35.73
CA ARG A 347 -81.32 0.16 36.19
C ARG A 347 -79.97 0.37 35.52
N ASP A 348 -79.95 0.55 34.21
CA ASP A 348 -78.71 0.79 33.46
C ASP A 348 -78.10 2.16 33.77
N TYR A 349 -78.94 3.17 34.01
CA TYR A 349 -78.50 4.44 34.57
C TYR A 349 -77.80 4.28 35.91
N THR A 350 -78.39 3.55 36.86
CA THR A 350 -77.77 3.33 38.17
C THR A 350 -76.45 2.56 38.07
N ARG A 351 -76.35 1.59 37.16
CA ARG A 351 -75.13 0.80 36.91
C ARG A 351 -73.99 1.66 36.39
N ILE A 352 -74.22 2.45 35.34
CA ILE A 352 -73.17 3.30 34.77
C ILE A 352 -72.79 4.41 35.76
N ARG A 353 -73.77 4.98 36.48
CA ARG A 353 -73.51 6.00 37.49
C ARG A 353 -72.64 5.45 38.64
N GLY A 354 -72.89 4.20 39.06
CA GLY A 354 -72.13 3.55 40.13
C GLY A 354 -70.75 3.04 39.71
N SER A 355 -70.54 2.78 38.42
CA SER A 355 -69.30 2.16 37.93
C SER A 355 -68.14 3.11 37.68
N ARG A 356 -68.38 4.43 37.74
CA ARG A 356 -67.42 5.50 37.43
C ARG A 356 -66.90 5.51 35.98
N LEU A 357 -67.45 4.68 35.09
CA LEU A 357 -67.05 4.67 33.67
C LEU A 357 -67.54 5.90 32.91
N PHE A 358 -68.63 6.54 33.34
CA PHE A 358 -69.14 7.75 32.70
C PHE A 358 -68.65 9.00 33.42
N GLN A 359 -67.82 9.78 32.73
CA GLN A 359 -67.26 11.01 33.27
C GLN A 359 -67.96 12.23 32.66
N SER A 360 -68.90 12.79 33.41
CA SER A 360 -69.77 13.87 32.94
C SER A 360 -69.05 15.15 32.49
N ASN A 361 -67.87 15.46 33.05
CA ASN A 361 -67.09 16.64 32.66
C ASN A 361 -66.36 16.39 31.35
N TRP A 362 -65.60 15.29 31.27
CA TRP A 362 -64.94 14.85 30.05
C TRP A 362 -65.92 14.68 28.88
N TYR A 363 -67.09 14.08 29.13
CA TYR A 363 -68.13 13.90 28.12
C TYR A 363 -68.65 15.24 27.58
N ALA A 364 -68.69 16.28 28.41
CA ALA A 364 -69.16 17.61 27.99
C ALA A 364 -68.12 18.37 27.17
N GLU A 365 -66.85 18.25 27.55
CA GLU A 365 -65.73 18.82 26.82
C GLU A 365 -65.61 18.18 25.43
N ARG A 366 -65.81 16.85 25.36
CA ARG A 366 -65.69 16.11 24.11
C ARG A 366 -66.93 16.23 23.21
N TYR A 367 -68.12 16.39 23.81
CA TYR A 367 -69.41 16.47 23.12
C TYR A 367 -70.19 17.72 23.59
N PRO A 368 -69.81 18.93 23.11
CA PRO A 368 -70.42 20.20 23.53
C PRO A 368 -71.93 20.29 23.28
N GLU A 369 -72.43 19.53 22.30
CA GLU A 369 -73.85 19.42 21.94
C GLU A 369 -74.68 18.62 22.96
N SER A 370 -74.04 17.98 23.94
CA SER A 370 -74.74 17.21 24.97
C SER A 370 -75.53 18.11 25.94
N PRO A 371 -76.69 17.65 26.48
CA PRO A 371 -77.49 18.44 27.40
C PRO A 371 -76.72 18.92 28.65
N ARG A 372 -77.04 20.12 29.16
CA ARG A 372 -76.44 20.60 30.41
C ARG A 372 -76.90 19.76 31.62
N GLY A 373 -75.96 19.48 32.52
CA GLY A 373 -76.19 18.74 33.77
C GLY A 373 -75.87 17.25 33.68
N GLY A 374 -75.12 16.73 34.66
CA GLY A 374 -74.55 15.38 34.59
C GLY A 374 -75.57 14.25 34.52
N ARG A 375 -76.74 14.40 35.17
CA ARG A 375 -77.83 13.42 35.02
C ARG A 375 -78.33 13.37 33.58
N ARG A 376 -78.53 14.52 32.94
CA ARG A 376 -79.02 14.62 31.56
C ARG A 376 -77.99 14.13 30.55
N ARG A 377 -76.69 14.33 30.79
CA ARG A 377 -75.61 13.78 29.95
C ARG A 377 -75.52 12.26 29.98
N LEU A 378 -75.65 11.65 31.16
CA LEU A 378 -75.69 10.19 31.27
C LEU A 378 -76.94 9.63 30.57
N TRP A 379 -78.09 10.29 30.73
CA TRP A 379 -79.31 9.94 29.99
C TRP A 379 -79.15 10.09 28.47
N HIS A 380 -78.50 11.17 28.04
CA HIS A 380 -78.15 11.37 26.62
C HIS A 380 -77.25 10.23 26.12
N PHE A 381 -76.20 9.90 26.88
CA PHE A 381 -75.29 8.81 26.54
C PHE A 381 -76.04 7.49 26.37
N LEU A 382 -76.87 7.10 27.33
CA LEU A 382 -77.64 5.84 27.33
C LEU A 382 -78.61 5.72 26.15
N ASN A 383 -79.31 6.81 25.81
CA ASN A 383 -80.36 6.77 24.80
C ASN A 383 -79.84 7.02 23.38
N ARG A 384 -78.77 7.81 23.23
CA ARG A 384 -78.32 8.30 21.92
C ARG A 384 -76.81 8.35 21.76
N GLY A 385 -76.07 8.77 22.79
CA GLY A 385 -74.63 9.04 22.67
C GLY A 385 -73.82 7.82 22.22
N TRP A 386 -74.06 6.64 22.79
CA TRP A 386 -73.32 5.44 22.37
C TRP A 386 -73.64 5.01 20.93
N LEU A 387 -74.87 5.26 20.45
CA LEU A 387 -75.27 5.01 19.05
C LEU A 387 -74.55 5.95 18.07
N LEU A 388 -74.14 7.13 18.54
CA LEU A 388 -73.32 8.08 17.79
C LEU A 388 -71.81 7.73 17.86
N GLY A 389 -71.44 6.63 18.52
CA GLY A 389 -70.04 6.28 18.77
C GLY A 389 -69.38 7.14 19.84
N ASN A 390 -70.15 7.89 20.64
CA ASN A 390 -69.57 8.70 21.71
C ASN A 390 -68.98 7.79 22.79
N ASN A 391 -67.86 8.19 23.34
CA ASN A 391 -67.15 7.47 24.40
C ASN A 391 -67.64 7.97 25.77
N PRO A 392 -67.71 7.13 26.81
CA PRO A 392 -68.08 7.56 28.16
C PRO A 392 -66.91 8.19 28.93
N ASN A 393 -65.67 7.93 28.50
CA ASN A 393 -64.40 8.44 29.05
C ASN A 393 -63.28 8.31 27.99
N TRP A 394 -62.05 8.72 28.31
CA TRP A 394 -60.92 8.73 27.36
C TRP A 394 -60.27 7.36 27.05
N LEU A 395 -60.63 6.29 27.79
CA LEU A 395 -60.06 4.94 27.63
C LEU A 395 -61.04 3.95 27.02
N PHE A 396 -62.35 4.14 27.23
CA PHE A 396 -63.38 3.32 26.63
C PHE A 396 -63.72 3.85 25.24
N ASP A 397 -63.47 3.06 24.20
CA ASP A 397 -63.76 3.42 22.81
C ASP A 397 -64.98 2.64 22.31
N THR A 398 -66.13 3.30 22.23
CA THR A 398 -67.41 2.71 21.85
C THR A 398 -67.39 2.11 20.45
N ALA A 399 -66.77 2.79 19.49
CA ALA A 399 -66.73 2.34 18.09
C ALA A 399 -65.77 1.16 17.92
N TRP A 400 -64.59 1.24 18.54
CA TRP A 400 -63.62 0.14 18.56
C TRP A 400 -64.18 -1.08 19.29
N TYR A 401 -64.83 -0.90 20.45
CA TYR A 401 -65.40 -2.01 21.21
C TYR A 401 -66.44 -2.78 20.40
N LEU A 402 -67.29 -2.09 19.63
CA LEU A 402 -68.27 -2.72 18.76
C LEU A 402 -67.65 -3.37 17.51
N SER A 403 -66.52 -2.86 17.00
CA SER A 403 -65.81 -3.47 15.88
C SER A 403 -65.04 -4.73 16.29
N GLN A 404 -64.45 -4.72 17.49
CA GLN A 404 -63.71 -5.86 18.03
C GLN A 404 -64.61 -6.96 18.58
N TYR A 405 -65.82 -6.62 19.05
CA TYR A 405 -66.78 -7.57 19.60
C TYR A 405 -68.10 -7.58 18.80
N PRO A 406 -68.13 -8.24 17.61
CA PRO A 406 -69.30 -8.27 16.75
C PRO A 406 -70.52 -8.97 17.37
N ASP A 407 -70.34 -9.80 18.39
CA ASP A 407 -71.42 -10.37 19.19
C ASP A 407 -72.21 -9.28 19.95
N VAL A 408 -71.51 -8.30 20.51
CA VAL A 408 -72.12 -7.16 21.21
C VAL A 408 -72.87 -6.28 20.20
N LEU A 409 -72.26 -6.00 19.05
CA LEU A 409 -72.91 -5.25 17.98
C LEU A 409 -74.19 -5.94 17.49
N ARG A 410 -74.17 -7.27 17.33
CA ARG A 410 -75.35 -8.05 16.92
C ARG A 410 -76.43 -8.09 17.98
N SER A 411 -76.06 -8.09 19.27
CA SER A 411 -77.02 -8.07 20.38
C SER A 411 -77.77 -6.74 20.53
N GLY A 412 -77.21 -5.65 19.99
CA GLY A 412 -77.76 -4.30 20.13
C GLY A 412 -77.70 -3.74 21.56
N VAL A 413 -77.00 -4.41 22.48
CA VAL A 413 -76.80 -3.94 23.86
C VAL A 413 -75.80 -2.79 23.87
N ASN A 414 -76.04 -1.79 24.73
CA ASN A 414 -75.09 -0.70 24.93
C ASN A 414 -73.72 -1.26 25.34
N PRO A 415 -72.62 -0.92 24.66
CA PRO A 415 -71.31 -1.56 24.86
C PRO A 415 -70.74 -1.32 26.26
N VAL A 416 -71.05 -0.18 26.89
CA VAL A 416 -70.64 0.09 28.27
C VAL A 416 -71.44 -0.77 29.26
N ILE A 417 -72.73 -0.98 29.00
CA ILE A 417 -73.54 -1.90 29.82
C ILE A 417 -73.03 -3.33 29.65
N HIS A 418 -72.77 -3.76 28.42
CA HIS A 418 -72.20 -5.10 28.16
C HIS A 418 -70.86 -5.28 28.89
N TYR A 419 -69.96 -4.30 28.79
CA TYR A 419 -68.68 -4.34 29.49
C TYR A 419 -68.85 -4.45 31.01
N LEU A 420 -69.80 -3.71 31.59
CA LEU A 420 -70.08 -3.74 33.02
C LEU A 420 -70.67 -5.06 33.51
N THR A 421 -71.53 -5.70 32.71
CA THR A 421 -72.23 -6.92 33.14
C THR A 421 -71.46 -8.19 32.84
N THR A 422 -70.69 -8.20 31.74
CA THR A 422 -70.12 -9.42 31.19
C THR A 422 -68.69 -9.20 30.68
N GLY A 423 -68.47 -8.19 29.84
CA GLY A 423 -67.21 -8.03 29.12
C GLY A 423 -65.97 -7.89 30.02
N ALA A 424 -66.07 -7.16 31.12
CA ALA A 424 -64.97 -7.02 32.07
C ALA A 424 -64.60 -8.34 32.77
N ALA A 425 -65.59 -9.17 33.10
CA ALA A 425 -65.36 -10.48 33.72
C ALA A 425 -64.76 -11.49 32.72
N GLU A 426 -65.10 -11.35 31.44
CA GLU A 426 -64.52 -12.11 30.34
C GLU A 426 -63.11 -11.61 29.95
N GLY A 427 -62.59 -10.57 30.60
CA GLY A 427 -61.28 -10.00 30.30
C GLY A 427 -61.21 -9.21 28.99
N ARG A 428 -62.34 -8.78 28.44
CA ARG A 428 -62.39 -7.96 27.22
C ARG A 428 -61.78 -6.59 27.45
N ASP A 429 -61.17 -6.03 26.41
CA ASP A 429 -60.60 -4.69 26.47
C ASP A 429 -61.65 -3.63 26.13
N PRO A 430 -61.73 -2.53 26.89
CA PRO A 430 -62.69 -1.45 26.63
C PRO A 430 -62.26 -0.53 25.47
N GLY A 431 -61.02 -0.64 24.99
CA GLY A 431 -60.44 0.19 23.94
C GLY A 431 -58.96 -0.11 23.73
N PRO A 432 -58.35 0.35 22.63
CA PRO A 432 -56.94 0.06 22.30
C PRO A 432 -55.94 0.69 23.28
N LYS A 433 -56.42 1.57 24.17
CA LYS A 433 -55.61 2.29 25.16
C LYS A 433 -55.65 1.67 26.55
N PHE A 434 -56.33 0.53 26.72
CA PHE A 434 -56.44 -0.14 28.01
C PHE A 434 -56.41 -1.66 27.84
N ASP A 435 -55.34 -2.27 28.34
CA ASP A 435 -55.16 -3.72 28.40
C ASP A 435 -55.63 -4.24 29.76
N THR A 436 -56.75 -4.96 29.74
CA THR A 436 -57.44 -5.46 30.93
C THR A 436 -56.64 -6.56 31.63
N ALA A 437 -56.04 -7.46 30.85
CA ALA A 437 -55.25 -8.55 31.40
C ALA A 437 -53.99 -8.03 32.11
N LYS A 438 -53.26 -7.11 31.45
CA LYS A 438 -52.08 -6.46 32.01
C LYS A 438 -52.42 -5.62 33.24
N TYR A 439 -53.53 -4.88 33.20
CA TYR A 439 -53.95 -4.07 34.34
C TYR A 439 -54.29 -4.93 35.57
N LEU A 440 -55.03 -6.03 35.38
CA LEU A 440 -55.35 -6.98 36.46
C LEU A 440 -54.14 -7.73 36.99
N ALA A 441 -53.15 -8.02 36.15
CA ALA A 441 -51.88 -8.60 36.59
C ALA A 441 -51.11 -7.63 37.50
N ALA A 442 -51.12 -6.34 37.18
CA ALA A 442 -50.43 -5.31 37.96
C ALA A 442 -51.20 -4.82 39.20
N ASN A 443 -52.53 -5.01 39.25
CA ASN A 443 -53.40 -4.54 40.33
C ASN A 443 -54.36 -5.67 40.76
N PRO A 444 -53.88 -6.72 41.44
CA PRO A 444 -54.70 -7.88 41.80
C PRO A 444 -55.90 -7.53 42.69
N GLU A 445 -55.80 -6.48 43.50
CA GLU A 445 -56.88 -5.97 44.36
C GLU A 445 -58.10 -5.47 43.56
N ALA A 446 -57.90 -5.08 42.29
CA ALA A 446 -58.99 -4.72 41.40
C ALA A 446 -59.93 -5.89 41.10
N ARG A 447 -59.51 -7.15 41.34
CA ARG A 447 -60.39 -8.34 41.23
C ARG A 447 -61.33 -8.50 42.42
N ALA A 448 -60.94 -8.01 43.60
CA ALA A 448 -61.71 -8.13 44.84
C ALA A 448 -62.64 -6.92 45.08
N GLY A 449 -62.42 -5.81 44.39
CA GLY A 449 -63.25 -4.62 44.46
C GLY A 449 -64.51 -4.73 43.59
N GLY A 450 -65.65 -4.21 44.07
CA GLY A 450 -66.93 -4.20 43.33
C GLY A 450 -66.98 -3.30 42.08
N LEU A 451 -65.84 -2.92 41.51
CA LEU A 451 -65.71 -2.12 40.28
C LEU A 451 -65.04 -2.95 39.18
N THR A 452 -65.31 -2.62 37.91
CA THR A 452 -64.58 -3.23 36.79
C THR A 452 -63.11 -2.77 36.78
N PRO A 453 -62.19 -3.48 36.07
CA PRO A 453 -60.78 -3.10 36.00
C PRO A 453 -60.59 -1.66 35.52
N LEU A 454 -61.30 -1.25 34.47
CA LEU A 454 -61.30 0.13 34.00
C LEU A 454 -61.91 1.10 35.03
N GLY A 455 -63.01 0.73 35.70
CA GLY A 455 -63.63 1.56 36.74
C GLY A 455 -62.71 1.79 37.94
N HIS A 456 -61.94 0.77 38.34
CA HIS A 456 -60.92 0.85 39.37
C HIS A 456 -59.78 1.80 38.95
N HIS A 457 -59.28 1.65 37.72
CA HIS A 457 -58.24 2.52 37.18
C HIS A 457 -58.67 4.00 37.16
N LEU A 458 -59.86 4.29 36.63
CA LEU A 458 -60.39 5.66 36.58
C LEU A 458 -60.59 6.26 37.97
N ALA A 459 -61.01 5.46 38.96
CA ALA A 459 -61.13 5.91 40.35
C ALA A 459 -59.76 6.27 40.95
N ALA A 460 -58.73 5.46 40.71
CA ALA A 460 -57.37 5.71 41.17
C ALA A 460 -56.78 6.99 40.55
N VAL A 461 -56.97 7.18 39.23
CA VAL A 461 -56.50 8.38 38.51
C VAL A 461 -57.19 9.65 39.03
N THR A 462 -58.49 9.58 39.33
CA THR A 462 -59.26 10.73 39.82
C THR A 462 -58.84 11.12 41.24
N ARG A 463 -58.51 10.16 42.12
CA ARG A 463 -57.98 10.45 43.47
C ARG A 463 -56.61 11.14 43.44
N ARG A 464 -55.71 10.71 42.54
CA ARG A 464 -54.37 11.31 42.39
C ARG A 464 -54.37 12.74 41.85
N LYS A 465 -55.48 13.21 41.25
CA LYS A 465 -55.65 14.59 40.79
C LYS A 465 -56.35 15.50 41.81
N ALA A 466 -56.84 14.93 42.93
CA ALA A 466 -57.58 15.66 43.96
C ALA A 466 -56.81 15.82 45.28
N VAL A 467 -55.60 15.25 45.35
CA VAL A 467 -54.54 15.50 46.33
C VAL A 467 -53.48 16.35 45.62
#